data_AF-A0A1H3MGD3-F1
#
_entry.id   AF-A0A1H3MGD3-F1
#
_cell.length_a   1.000
_cell.length_b   1.000
_cell.length_c   1.000
_cell.angle_alpha   90.00
_cell.angle_beta   90.00
_cell.angle_gamma   90.00
#
_symmetry.space_group_name_H-M   'P 1'
#
loop_
_entity.id
_entity.type
_entity.pdbx_description
1 polymer ?
#
loop_
_entity_poly.entity_id
_entity_poly.type
_entity_poly.pdbx_seq_one_letter_code
_entity_poly.pdbx_strand_id
1 'polypeptide(L)'
;MWNDHEISKMVNKDVPFPMLSDGGGEIGKMYGVYDEEGGVETRGRFIIDPDGNVQGFEVLTPPVGRNIAETIRQVQAFQLVRESEGTKATPAGWKPGKQVLQPGPDLVGKVWDVWKVEKAFE
;
A
#
# COMPACT_ATOMS: atom_id res chain seq x y z
N MET A 1 -7.08 16.57 -18.42
CA MET A 1 -8.40 15.88 -18.39
C MET A 1 -8.86 15.67 -16.95
N TRP A 2 -8.33 14.68 -16.21
CA TRP A 2 -8.82 14.35 -14.85
C TRP A 2 -8.69 15.50 -13.85
N ASN A 3 -7.53 16.15 -13.76
CA ASN A 3 -7.35 17.31 -12.87
C ASN A 3 -8.31 18.45 -13.26
N ASP A 4 -8.27 18.88 -14.53
CA ASP A 4 -8.97 20.08 -14.99
C ASP A 4 -10.50 19.95 -14.98
N HIS A 5 -11.03 18.74 -15.19
CA HIS A 5 -12.46 18.54 -15.38
C HIS A 5 -13.19 17.88 -14.20
N GLU A 6 -12.47 17.16 -13.32
CA GLU A 6 -13.09 16.35 -12.27
C GLU A 6 -12.45 16.56 -10.90
N ILE A 7 -11.20 16.13 -10.70
CA ILE A 7 -10.59 16.05 -9.36
C ILE A 7 -10.47 17.45 -8.75
N SER A 8 -10.02 18.45 -9.51
CA SER A 8 -9.88 19.81 -8.99
C SER A 8 -11.19 20.43 -8.53
N LYS A 9 -12.32 20.02 -9.13
CA LYS A 9 -13.66 20.47 -8.73
C LYS A 9 -14.16 19.75 -7.49
N MET A 10 -13.78 18.48 -7.29
CA MET A 10 -14.12 17.71 -6.09
C MET A 10 -13.42 18.25 -4.84
N VAL A 11 -12.16 18.67 -4.96
CA VAL A 11 -11.33 19.12 -3.81
C VAL A 11 -11.04 20.62 -3.80
N ASN A 12 -11.58 21.36 -4.77
CA ASN A 12 -11.40 22.80 -4.99
C ASN A 12 -9.92 23.25 -5.07
N LYS A 13 -9.03 22.38 -5.58
CA LYS A 13 -7.58 22.58 -5.70
C LYS A 13 -7.00 21.67 -6.77
N ASP A 14 -5.90 22.07 -7.39
CA ASP A 14 -5.15 21.18 -8.27
C ASP A 14 -4.55 19.99 -7.51
N VAL A 15 -4.42 18.86 -8.22
CA VAL A 15 -3.74 17.66 -7.74
C VAL A 15 -2.27 18.00 -7.48
N PRO A 16 -1.76 17.84 -6.23
CA PRO A 16 -0.43 18.31 -5.85
C PRO A 16 0.70 17.34 -6.22
N PHE A 17 0.44 16.36 -7.08
CA PHE A 17 1.38 15.31 -7.48
C PHE A 17 1.29 15.03 -8.99
N PRO A 18 2.36 14.47 -9.61
CA PRO A 18 2.36 14.15 -11.03
C PRO A 18 1.24 13.16 -11.39
N MET A 19 0.53 13.45 -12.48
CA MET A 19 -0.39 12.51 -13.12
C MET A 19 0.22 12.07 -14.45
N LEU A 20 0.46 10.77 -14.58
CA LEU A 20 1.08 10.18 -15.77
C LEU A 20 0.02 9.71 -16.77
N SER A 21 0.43 9.58 -18.04
CA SER A 21 -0.38 8.95 -19.08
C SER A 21 0.33 7.69 -19.54
N ASP A 22 -0.40 6.57 -19.55
CA ASP A 22 0.04 5.29 -20.11
C ASP A 22 -0.91 4.87 -21.25
N GLY A 23 -1.08 5.74 -22.25
CA GLY A 23 -2.04 5.48 -23.33
C GLY A 23 -1.77 4.21 -24.16
N GLY A 24 -0.56 3.64 -24.08
CA GLY A 24 -0.20 2.37 -24.69
C GLY A 24 -0.36 1.15 -23.78
N GLY A 25 -0.63 1.36 -22.48
CA GLY A 25 -0.77 0.31 -21.48
C GLY A 25 0.54 -0.40 -21.11
N GLU A 26 1.70 0.13 -21.52
CA GLU A 26 2.99 -0.55 -21.34
C GLU A 26 3.40 -0.59 -19.87
N ILE A 27 3.10 0.46 -19.11
CA ILE A 27 3.33 0.49 -17.66
C ILE A 27 2.36 -0.48 -16.96
N GLY A 28 1.08 -0.44 -17.33
CA GLY A 28 0.08 -1.36 -16.82
C GLY A 28 0.47 -2.83 -17.03
N LYS A 29 0.99 -3.19 -18.21
CA LYS A 29 1.48 -4.54 -18.54
C LYS A 29 2.69 -4.91 -17.69
N MET A 30 3.67 -4.01 -17.55
CA MET A 30 4.85 -4.24 -16.70
C MET A 30 4.47 -4.52 -15.24
N TYR A 31 3.45 -3.84 -14.73
CA TYR A 31 2.95 -4.03 -13.37
C TYR A 31 1.87 -5.13 -13.25
N GLY A 32 1.51 -5.79 -14.36
CA GLY A 32 0.53 -6.88 -14.39
C GLY A 32 -0.90 -6.46 -14.06
N VAL A 33 -1.25 -5.19 -14.32
CA VAL A 33 -2.57 -4.62 -13.99
C VAL A 33 -3.36 -4.16 -15.21
N TYR A 34 -2.81 -4.30 -16.42
CA TYR A 34 -3.48 -3.95 -17.67
C TYR A 34 -4.51 -5.01 -18.08
N ASP A 35 -5.72 -4.57 -18.40
CA ASP A 35 -6.78 -5.37 -19.00
C ASP A 35 -6.73 -5.18 -20.52
N GLU A 36 -6.24 -6.20 -21.23
CA GLU A 36 -6.10 -6.20 -22.69
C GLU A 36 -7.46 -6.11 -23.41
N GLU A 37 -8.51 -6.71 -22.84
CA GLU A 37 -9.85 -6.67 -23.44
C GLU A 37 -10.50 -5.30 -23.24
N GLY A 38 -10.33 -4.72 -22.05
CA GLY A 38 -10.85 -3.41 -21.69
C GLY A 38 -10.04 -2.24 -22.25
N GLY A 39 -8.77 -2.45 -22.62
CA GLY A 39 -7.84 -1.41 -23.05
C GLY A 39 -7.51 -0.40 -21.94
N VAL A 40 -7.57 -0.82 -20.68
CA VAL A 40 -7.43 0.03 -19.49
C VAL A 40 -6.77 -0.72 -18.34
N GLU A 41 -6.22 -0.01 -17.36
CA GLU A 41 -5.71 -0.63 -16.14
C GLU A 41 -6.82 -0.95 -15.14
N THR A 42 -6.69 -2.10 -14.47
CA THR A 42 -7.39 -2.38 -13.21
C THR A 42 -6.91 -1.44 -12.09
N ARG A 43 -7.57 -1.45 -10.93
CA ARG A 43 -7.25 -0.52 -9.83
C ARG A 43 -6.02 -0.99 -9.03
N GLY A 44 -4.86 -0.97 -9.67
CA GLY A 44 -3.57 -1.26 -9.06
C GLY A 44 -3.06 -0.13 -8.17
N ARG A 45 -2.39 -0.48 -7.06
CA ARG A 45 -1.62 0.44 -6.22
C ARG A 45 -0.38 -0.27 -5.73
N PHE A 46 0.77 0.39 -5.82
CA PHE A 46 2.07 -0.15 -5.45
C PHE A 46 2.75 0.78 -4.43
N ILE A 47 3.33 0.22 -3.39
CA ILE A 47 4.22 0.90 -2.45
C ILE A 47 5.64 0.49 -2.82
N ILE A 48 6.45 1.47 -3.23
CA ILE A 48 7.82 1.28 -3.69
C ILE A 48 8.73 1.99 -2.68
N ASP A 49 9.77 1.31 -2.20
CA ASP A 49 10.72 1.87 -1.24
C ASP A 49 11.77 2.78 -1.93
N PRO A 50 12.60 3.51 -1.14
CA PRO A 50 13.64 4.37 -1.70
C PRO A 50 14.71 3.66 -2.54
N ASP A 51 14.83 2.33 -2.43
CA ASP A 51 15.77 1.52 -3.20
C ASP A 51 15.14 0.99 -4.50
N GLY A 52 13.87 1.35 -4.76
CA GLY A 52 13.13 0.98 -5.97
C GLY A 52 12.42 -0.38 -5.87
N ASN A 53 12.37 -1.01 -4.70
CA ASN A 53 11.73 -2.31 -4.53
C ASN A 53 10.25 -2.17 -4.19
N VAL A 54 9.41 -3.00 -4.81
CA VAL A 54 7.99 -3.11 -4.45
C VAL A 54 7.87 -3.81 -3.09
N GLN A 55 7.36 -3.10 -2.10
CA GLN A 55 7.14 -3.60 -0.75
C GLN A 55 5.75 -4.18 -0.54
N GLY A 56 4.76 -3.64 -1.25
CA GLY A 56 3.39 -4.12 -1.21
C GLY A 56 2.57 -3.60 -2.37
N PHE A 57 1.57 -4.37 -2.76
CA PHE A 57 0.64 -3.98 -3.81
C PHE A 57 -0.77 -4.47 -3.53
N GLU A 58 -1.75 -3.77 -4.11
CA GLU A 58 -3.17 -4.09 -4.03
C GLU A 58 -3.77 -3.92 -5.43
N VAL A 59 -4.52 -4.92 -5.89
CA VAL A 59 -5.24 -4.88 -7.16
C VAL A 59 -6.71 -5.15 -6.88
N LEU A 60 -7.56 -4.17 -7.19
CA LEU A 60 -9.00 -4.30 -7.09
C LEU A 60 -9.62 -4.25 -8.49
N THR A 61 -10.68 -5.02 -8.69
CA THR A 61 -11.52 -4.87 -9.88
C THR A 61 -12.24 -3.50 -9.84
N PRO A 62 -12.74 -3.00 -10.99
CA PRO A 62 -13.36 -1.68 -11.07
C PRO A 62 -14.49 -1.34 -10.06
N PRO A 63 -15.36 -2.26 -9.60
CA PRO A 63 -16.49 -1.88 -8.74
C PRO A 63 -16.12 -1.51 -7.29
N VAL A 64 -14.90 -1.81 -6.82
CA VAL A 64 -14.51 -1.57 -5.43
C VAL A 64 -13.40 -0.53 -5.34
N GLY A 65 -13.62 0.51 -4.53
CA GLY A 65 -12.62 1.54 -4.23
C GLY A 65 -11.57 1.07 -3.22
N ARG A 66 -10.38 1.66 -3.27
CA ARG A 66 -9.28 1.39 -2.33
C ARG A 66 -9.51 2.09 -0.99
N ASN A 67 -8.93 1.55 0.08
CA ASN A 67 -8.94 2.16 1.40
C ASN A 67 -7.67 3.01 1.64
N ILE A 68 -7.82 4.33 1.73
CA ILE A 68 -6.71 5.27 1.94
C ILE A 68 -6.06 5.08 3.32
N ALA A 69 -6.86 4.80 4.37
CA ALA A 69 -6.33 4.58 5.71
C ALA A 69 -5.41 3.35 5.75
N GLU A 70 -5.74 2.28 5.01
CA GLU A 70 -4.87 1.12 4.89
C GLU A 70 -3.59 1.44 4.11
N THR A 71 -3.69 2.26 3.06
CA THR A 71 -2.51 2.72 2.32
C THR A 71 -1.53 3.46 3.23
N ILE A 72 -2.02 4.42 4.03
CA ILE A 72 -1.20 5.18 4.97
C ILE A 72 -0.61 4.26 6.04
N ARG A 73 -1.42 3.36 6.61
CA ARG A 73 -0.97 2.39 7.62
C ARG A 73 0.17 1.51 7.12
N GLN A 74 0.06 0.99 5.89
CA GLN A 74 1.12 0.18 5.27
C GLN A 74 2.40 0.98 5.03
N VAL A 75 2.30 2.22 4.53
CA VAL A 75 3.47 3.10 4.35
C VAL A 75 4.19 3.32 5.69
N GLN A 76 3.45 3.64 6.76
CA GLN A 76 4.02 3.82 8.09
C GLN A 76 4.64 2.54 8.66
N ALA A 77 4.03 1.38 8.39
CA ALA A 77 4.57 0.09 8.81
C ALA A 77 5.91 -0.21 8.12
N PHE A 78 5.97 -0.03 6.80
CA PHE A 78 7.21 -0.23 6.03
C PHE A 78 8.30 0.77 6.41
N GLN A 79 7.95 2.03 6.70
CA GLN A 79 8.89 3.02 7.22
C GLN A 79 9.50 2.57 8.56
N LEU A 80 8.68 2.11 9.51
CA LEU A 80 9.17 1.60 10.79
C LEU A 80 10.11 0.39 10.61
N VAL A 81 9.73 -0.57 9.77
CA VAL A 81 10.55 -1.75 9.49
C VAL A 81 11.90 -1.32 8.88
N ARG A 82 11.88 -0.40 7.91
CA ARG A 82 13.09 0.16 7.28
C ARG A 82 13.97 0.90 8.28
N GLU A 83 13.41 1.78 9.10
CA GLU A 83 14.13 2.51 10.15
C GLU A 83 14.76 1.59 11.19
N SER A 84 14.14 0.43 11.43
CA SER A 84 14.67 -0.60 12.32
C SER A 84 15.68 -1.53 11.66
N GLU A 85 16.01 -1.33 10.38
CA GLU A 85 16.86 -2.24 9.59
C GLU A 85 16.35 -3.70 9.62
N GLY A 86 15.03 -3.89 9.64
CA GLY A 86 14.39 -5.20 9.72
C GLY A 86 14.39 -5.86 11.10
N THR A 87 14.96 -5.23 12.13
CA THR A 87 14.95 -5.76 13.51
C THR A 87 13.58 -5.68 14.19
N LYS A 88 12.63 -4.94 13.61
CA LYS A 88 11.23 -4.90 14.03
C LYS A 88 10.31 -5.34 12.91
N ALA A 89 9.19 -5.95 13.28
CA ALA A 89 8.10 -6.30 12.38
C ALA A 89 6.75 -5.82 12.92
N THR A 90 5.82 -5.49 12.04
CA THR A 90 4.47 -5.04 12.41
C THR A 90 3.47 -6.19 12.29
N PRO A 91 2.79 -6.61 13.37
CA PRO A 91 1.82 -7.70 13.31
C PRO A 91 0.53 -7.30 12.59
N ALA A 92 -0.39 -8.26 12.41
CA ALA A 92 -1.70 -8.00 11.81
C ALA A 92 -2.45 -6.88 12.55
N GLY A 93 -3.09 -5.99 11.79
CA GLY A 93 -3.82 -4.84 12.33
C GLY A 93 -2.95 -3.73 12.93
N TRP A 94 -1.62 -3.83 12.88
CA TRP A 94 -0.73 -2.82 13.48
C TRP A 94 -1.02 -1.41 12.96
N LYS A 95 -1.06 -0.45 13.90
CA LYS A 95 -1.18 0.98 13.70
C LYS A 95 -0.06 1.72 14.44
N PRO A 96 0.27 2.97 14.06
CA PRO A 96 1.26 3.76 14.79
C PRO A 96 1.03 3.77 16.30
N GLY A 97 2.11 3.58 17.07
CA GLY A 97 2.07 3.50 18.53
C GLY A 97 1.67 2.15 19.12
N LYS A 98 1.20 1.19 18.31
CA LYS A 98 0.92 -0.18 18.76
C LYS A 98 2.21 -1.02 18.84
N GLN A 99 2.13 -2.09 19.61
CA GLN A 99 3.23 -3.04 19.82
C GLN A 99 3.78 -3.59 18.50
N VAL A 100 5.10 -3.65 18.40
CA VAL A 100 5.85 -4.30 17.31
C VAL A 100 6.40 -5.64 17.78
N LEU A 101 6.72 -6.51 16.83
CA LEU A 101 7.46 -7.75 17.07
C LEU A 101 8.96 -7.49 16.89
N GLN A 102 9.79 -8.22 17.62
CA GLN A 102 11.23 -8.28 17.40
C GLN A 102 11.55 -9.69 16.87
N PRO A 103 11.74 -9.85 15.55
CA PRO A 103 12.03 -11.16 14.97
C PRO A 103 13.33 -11.73 15.55
N GLY A 104 13.29 -13.02 15.89
CA GLY A 104 14.44 -13.75 16.42
C GLY A 104 14.09 -15.21 16.68
N PRO A 105 15.09 -16.08 16.95
CA PRO A 105 14.87 -17.51 17.18
C PRO A 105 13.83 -17.79 18.26
N ASP A 106 13.80 -16.98 19.31
CA ASP A 106 12.87 -17.14 20.43
C ASP A 106 11.40 -16.91 20.06
N LEU A 107 11.12 -16.20 18.96
CA LEU A 107 9.76 -15.88 18.53
C LEU A 107 9.20 -16.90 17.52
N VAL A 108 10.04 -17.81 17.00
CA VAL A 108 9.63 -18.83 16.02
C VAL A 108 8.58 -19.75 16.65
N GLY A 109 7.38 -19.76 16.07
CA GLY A 109 6.23 -20.52 16.60
C GLY A 109 5.62 -19.96 17.89
N LYS A 110 6.09 -18.81 18.37
CA LYS A 110 5.72 -18.22 19.67
C LYS A 110 5.17 -16.79 19.58
N VAL A 111 4.83 -16.32 18.38
CA VAL A 111 4.18 -14.99 18.20
C VAL A 111 2.92 -14.85 19.07
N TRP A 112 2.19 -15.95 19.29
CA TRP A 112 1.00 -16.00 20.14
C TRP A 112 1.25 -15.65 21.61
N ASP A 113 2.49 -15.75 22.11
CA ASP A 113 2.84 -15.37 23.48
C ASP A 113 2.80 -13.84 23.66
N VAL A 114 3.17 -13.10 22.62
CA VAL A 114 3.34 -11.63 22.67
C VAL A 114 2.24 -10.87 21.94
N TRP A 115 1.51 -11.52 21.02
CA TRP A 115 0.45 -10.93 20.21
C TRP A 115 -0.81 -11.79 20.24
N LYS A 116 -1.97 -11.14 20.29
CA LYS A 116 -3.29 -11.79 20.39
C LYS A 116 -4.21 -11.29 19.28
N VAL A 117 -5.12 -12.14 18.81
CA VAL A 117 -5.96 -11.88 17.62
C VAL A 117 -6.87 -10.67 17.81
N GLU A 118 -7.32 -10.42 19.03
CA GLU A 118 -8.18 -9.28 19.38
C GLU A 118 -7.50 -7.95 19.04
N LYS A 119 -6.17 -7.88 19.16
CA LYS A 119 -5.38 -6.69 18.81
C LYS A 119 -5.40 -6.37 17.32
N ALA A 120 -5.78 -7.30 16.45
CA ALA A 120 -5.85 -7.08 15.00
C ALA A 120 -6.97 -6.11 14.60
N PHE A 121 -7.98 -5.95 15.46
CA PHE A 121 -9.20 -5.22 15.16
C PHE A 121 -9.33 -3.92 15.97
N GLU A 122 -8.36 -3.62 16.85
CA GLU A 122 -8.24 -2.36 17.59
C GLU A 122 -7.68 -1.23 16.70
#